data_AF-A0A6A7LFX2-F1
#
_entry.id   AF-A0A6A7LFX2-F1
#
_cell.length_a   1.000
_cell.length_b   1.000
_cell.length_c   1.000
_cell.angle_alpha   90.00
_cell.angle_beta   90.00
_cell.angle_gamma   90.00
#
_symmetry.space_group_name_H-M   'P 1'
#
loop_
_entity.id
_entity.type
_entity.pdbx_description
1 polymer ?
#
loop_
_entity_poly.entity_id
_entity_poly.type
_entity_poly.pdbx_seq_one_letter_code
_entity_poly.pdbx_strand_id
1 'polypeptide(L)'
;MPRSREDDIKGTPLMLRDALTDSKCKVCGLHLKWDLNWSNGLYQPKYTAAHCGLIYDMNVDTVTIRVLKLSKKKRKDEPRAKRVVKSNEKAQKRRKSK
;
A
#
# COMPACT_ATOMS: atom_id res chain seq x y z
N MET A 1 -44.75 -8.97 11.23
CA MET A 1 -43.53 -9.29 12.00
C MET A 1 -42.38 -9.47 11.01
N PRO A 2 -41.38 -8.58 10.96
CA PRO A 2 -40.25 -8.76 10.05
C PRO A 2 -39.21 -9.67 10.70
N ARG A 3 -38.79 -10.69 9.93
CA ARG A 3 -37.64 -11.57 10.21
C ARG A 3 -36.37 -10.73 10.25
N SER A 4 -35.60 -10.83 11.34
CA SER A 4 -34.24 -10.29 11.43
C SER A 4 -33.39 -10.91 10.33
N ARG A 5 -33.06 -10.12 9.30
CA ARG A 5 -32.14 -10.50 8.24
C ARG A 5 -30.73 -10.51 8.80
N GLU A 6 -30.05 -11.63 8.61
CA GLU A 6 -28.62 -11.83 8.92
C GLU A 6 -27.71 -11.15 7.86
N ASP A 7 -28.05 -9.94 7.41
CA ASP A 7 -27.37 -9.23 6.29
C ASP A 7 -26.48 -8.03 6.71
N ASP A 8 -26.40 -7.68 7.99
CA ASP A 8 -25.87 -6.37 8.43
C ASP A 8 -24.48 -6.41 9.11
N ILE A 9 -23.56 -7.26 8.64
CA ILE A 9 -22.11 -7.12 8.96
C ILE A 9 -21.32 -6.64 7.74
N LYS A 10 -21.97 -5.94 6.80
CA LYS A 10 -21.25 -5.15 5.79
C LYS A 10 -21.14 -3.72 6.28
N GLY A 11 -20.00 -3.40 6.90
CA GLY A 11 -19.65 -2.04 7.25
C GLY A 11 -19.59 -1.16 6.00
N THR A 12 -20.03 0.09 6.11
CA THR A 12 -19.87 1.08 5.02
C THR A 12 -18.40 1.35 4.78
N PRO A 13 -17.90 1.29 3.53
CA PRO A 13 -16.52 1.63 3.23
C PRO A 13 -16.29 3.10 3.58
N LEU A 14 -15.25 3.36 4.36
CA LEU A 14 -14.93 4.66 4.92
C LEU A 14 -13.42 4.87 4.89
N MET A 15 -12.96 6.12 4.86
CA MET A 15 -11.53 6.37 4.90
C MET A 15 -10.98 5.93 6.26
N LEU A 16 -9.84 5.22 6.26
CA LEU A 16 -9.21 4.72 7.47
C LEU A 16 -8.99 5.83 8.53
N ARG A 17 -8.69 7.06 8.10
CA ARG A 17 -8.54 8.20 9.02
C ARG A 17 -9.83 8.45 9.81
N ASP A 18 -10.96 8.57 9.11
CA ASP A 18 -12.26 8.86 9.72
C ASP A 18 -12.72 7.69 10.58
N ALA A 19 -12.39 6.46 10.15
CA ALA A 19 -12.57 5.25 10.93
C ALA A 19 -11.94 5.33 12.32
N LEU A 20 -10.70 5.80 12.38
CA LEU A 20 -9.89 5.80 13.59
C LEU A 20 -10.24 6.99 14.51
N THR A 21 -10.70 8.11 13.96
CA THR A 21 -11.02 9.32 14.73
C THR A 21 -12.46 9.37 15.21
N ASP A 22 -13.40 8.91 14.38
CA ASP A 22 -14.82 9.22 14.59
C ASP A 22 -15.62 8.00 15.10
N SER A 23 -14.98 6.83 15.17
CA SER A 23 -15.62 5.63 15.68
C SER A 23 -15.87 5.71 17.17
N LYS A 24 -17.12 5.42 17.54
CA LYS A 24 -17.62 5.52 18.90
C LYS A 24 -18.18 4.18 19.35
N CYS A 25 -18.08 3.92 20.65
CA CYS A 25 -18.71 2.76 21.25
C CYS A 25 -20.23 2.86 21.10
N LYS A 26 -20.86 1.77 20.66
CA LYS A 26 -22.32 1.69 20.52
C LYS A 26 -23.07 1.80 21.86
N VAL A 27 -22.40 1.52 22.99
CA VAL A 27 -23.01 1.52 24.32
C VAL A 27 -22.95 2.89 24.99
N CYS A 28 -21.75 3.49 25.07
CA CYS A 28 -21.54 4.73 25.82
C CYS A 28 -21.29 5.97 24.94
N GLY A 29 -21.15 5.81 23.62
CA GLY A 29 -20.91 6.92 22.69
C GLY A 29 -19.50 7.53 22.75
N LEU A 30 -18.61 7.05 23.62
CA LEU A 30 -17.22 7.51 23.69
C LEU A 30 -16.39 7.01 22.51
N HIS A 31 -15.37 7.77 22.12
CA HIS A 31 -14.44 7.37 21.05
C HIS A 31 -13.71 6.09 21.41
N LEU A 32 -13.61 5.18 20.44
CA LEU A 32 -12.85 3.94 20.57
C LEU A 32 -11.36 4.25 20.52
N LYS A 33 -10.60 3.55 21.36
CA LYS A 33 -9.14 3.53 21.28
C LYS A 33 -8.74 2.30 20.49
N TRP A 34 -8.13 2.52 19.32
CA TRP A 34 -7.71 1.46 18.42
C TRP A 34 -6.27 1.07 18.69
N ASP A 35 -6.06 -0.24 18.82
CA ASP A 35 -4.75 -0.87 18.83
C ASP A 35 -4.48 -1.49 17.47
N LEU A 36 -3.27 -1.23 16.96
CA LEU A 36 -2.81 -1.79 15.70
C LEU A 36 -2.04 -3.08 15.97
N ASN A 37 -2.55 -4.17 15.41
CA ASN A 37 -1.95 -5.49 15.53
C ASN A 37 -1.39 -5.97 14.19
N TRP A 38 -0.13 -6.39 14.21
CA TRP A 38 0.62 -6.93 13.06
C TRP A 38 0.75 -8.45 13.09
N SER A 39 -0.07 -9.16 13.89
CA SER A 39 0.00 -10.61 14.09
C SER A 39 -0.01 -11.40 12.78
N ASN A 40 -0.72 -10.91 11.75
CA ASN A 40 -0.85 -11.57 10.46
C ASN A 40 0.21 -11.10 9.43
N GLY A 41 1.26 -10.40 9.88
CA GLY A 41 2.34 -9.88 9.07
C GLY A 41 2.14 -8.42 8.63
N LEU A 42 3.17 -7.86 7.97
CA LEU A 42 3.20 -6.46 7.54
C LEU A 42 2.14 -6.10 6.48
N TYR A 43 1.60 -7.09 5.78
CA TYR A 43 0.71 -6.89 4.63
C TYR A 43 -0.77 -6.81 5.00
N GLN A 44 -1.12 -7.13 6.25
CA GLN A 44 -2.50 -7.16 6.70
C GLN A 44 -2.62 -6.53 8.09
N PRO A 45 -2.51 -5.19 8.19
CA PRO A 45 -2.71 -4.48 9.45
C PRO A 45 -4.13 -4.74 9.94
N LYS A 46 -4.26 -5.14 11.20
CA LYS A 46 -5.57 -5.32 11.85
C LYS A 46 -5.72 -4.30 12.96
N TYR A 47 -6.80 -3.52 12.92
CA TYR A 47 -7.14 -2.59 13.98
C TYR A 47 -8.20 -3.24 14.87
N THR A 48 -7.94 -3.26 16.18
CA THR A 48 -8.88 -3.80 17.17
C THR A 48 -9.09 -2.80 18.30
N ALA A 49 -10.31 -2.72 18.81
CA ALA A 49 -10.60 -1.94 20.02
C ALA A 49 -11.50 -2.76 20.94
N ALA A 50 -11.31 -2.65 22.25
CA ALA A 50 -12.19 -3.25 23.24
C ALA A 50 -12.77 -2.15 24.13
N HIS A 51 -14.09 -2.03 24.18
CA HIS A 51 -14.77 -1.06 25.04
C HIS A 51 -16.17 -1.52 25.43
N CYS A 52 -16.56 -1.30 26.68
CA CYS A 52 -17.85 -1.74 27.25
C CYS A 52 -18.16 -3.24 27.02
N GLY A 53 -17.13 -4.10 27.08
CA GLY A 53 -17.28 -5.54 26.85
C GLY A 53 -17.53 -5.96 25.40
N LEU A 54 -17.50 -5.01 24.45
CA LEU A 54 -17.57 -5.28 23.02
C LEU A 54 -16.16 -5.21 22.41
N ILE A 55 -15.90 -6.12 21.48
CA ILE A 55 -14.70 -6.13 20.66
C ILE A 55 -15.08 -5.60 19.27
N TYR A 56 -14.35 -4.60 18.82
CA TYR A 56 -14.48 -3.98 17.51
C TYR A 56 -13.28 -4.37 16.67
N ASP A 57 -13.53 -4.76 15.42
CA ASP A 57 -12.48 -4.98 14.43
C ASP A 57 -12.68 -4.07 13.22
N MET A 58 -11.57 -3.67 12.62
CA MET A 58 -11.55 -2.92 11.37
C MET A 58 -10.54 -3.55 10.43
N ASN A 59 -11.05 -3.96 9.27
CA ASN A 59 -10.27 -4.52 8.18
C ASN A 59 -10.06 -3.45 7.10
N VAL A 60 -8.85 -3.39 6.57
CA VAL A 60 -8.49 -2.45 5.50
C VAL A 60 -8.53 -3.19 4.16
N ASP A 61 -9.68 -3.14 3.49
CA ASP A 61 -9.89 -3.88 2.22
C ASP A 61 -9.31 -3.16 0.99
N THR A 62 -9.34 -1.81 0.99
CA THR A 62 -8.93 -1.01 -0.17
C THR A 62 -7.72 -0.13 0.16
N VAL A 63 -6.65 -0.30 -0.62
CA VAL A 63 -5.43 0.52 -0.52
C VAL A 63 -5.20 1.23 -1.85
N THR A 64 -5.03 2.56 -1.81
CA THR A 64 -4.71 3.36 -3.01
C THR A 64 -3.27 3.85 -2.93
N ILE A 65 -2.43 3.41 -3.88
CA ILE A 65 -1.05 3.89 -4.02
C ILE A 65 -1.04 4.97 -5.11
N ARG A 66 -0.57 6.18 -4.78
CA ARG A 66 -0.41 7.28 -5.75
C ARG A 66 1.08 7.59 -5.95
N VAL A 67 1.51 7.68 -7.20
CA VAL A 67 2.87 8.11 -7.54
C VAL A 67 2.89 9.63 -7.70
N LEU A 68 3.50 10.35 -6.75
CA LEU A 68 3.46 11.82 -6.67
C LEU A 68 4.50 12.55 -7.56
N LYS A 69 4.82 12.00 -8.75
CA LYS A 69 5.87 12.37 -9.72
C LYS A 69 7.15 11.52 -9.59
N LEU A 70 7.43 10.75 -10.64
CA LEU A 70 8.80 10.37 -10.99
C LEU A 70 9.52 11.66 -11.40
N SER A 71 10.42 12.16 -10.56
CA SER A 71 11.40 13.13 -11.03
C SER A 71 12.12 12.47 -12.21
N LYS A 72 11.92 13.01 -13.43
CA LYS A 72 12.61 12.56 -14.63
C LYS A 72 14.10 12.91 -14.51
N LYS A 73 14.84 12.24 -13.62
CA LYS A 73 16.26 12.02 -13.89
C LYS A 73 16.27 11.01 -15.02
N LYS A 74 16.29 11.53 -16.26
CA LYS A 74 16.67 10.78 -17.45
C LYS A 74 18.00 10.08 -17.11
N ARG A 75 17.95 8.84 -16.61
CA ARG A 75 19.03 7.90 -16.87
C ARG A 75 18.98 7.75 -18.38
N LYS A 76 19.88 8.45 -19.07
CA LYS A 76 20.31 8.06 -20.40
C LYS A 76 20.89 6.65 -20.24
N ASP A 77 20.03 5.66 -20.25
CA ASP A 77 20.40 4.29 -20.60
C ASP A 77 20.71 4.34 -22.10
N GLU A 78 21.90 4.86 -22.41
CA GLU A 78 22.55 4.54 -23.66
C GLU A 78 22.84 3.04 -23.59
N PRO A 79 22.28 2.21 -24.49
CA PRO A 79 22.48 0.78 -24.42
C PRO A 79 23.98 0.50 -24.49
N ARG A 80 24.52 -0.03 -23.38
CA ARG A 80 25.93 -0.39 -23.18
C ARG A 80 26.50 -1.28 -24.30
N ALA A 81 25.63 -1.89 -25.10
CA ALA A 81 25.97 -2.68 -26.29
C ALA A 81 26.67 -1.89 -27.41
N LYS A 82 26.43 -0.58 -27.60
CA LYS A 82 27.01 0.16 -28.74
C LYS A 82 28.44 0.67 -28.51
N ARG A 83 28.93 0.74 -27.27
CA ARG A 83 30.32 1.17 -26.98
C ARG A 83 31.35 0.06 -27.21
N VAL A 84 30.99 -1.21 -26.99
CA VAL A 84 31.92 -2.33 -27.14
C VAL A 84 32.24 -2.57 -28.62
N VAL A 85 31.26 -2.46 -29.51
CA VAL A 85 31.46 -2.70 -30.96
C VAL A 85 32.31 -1.60 -31.61
N LYS A 86 32.10 -0.32 -31.24
CA LYS A 86 32.87 0.81 -31.81
C LYS A 86 34.36 0.83 -31.38
N SER A 87 34.69 0.30 -30.21
CA SER A 87 36.09 0.18 -29.78
C SER A 87 36.85 -0.92 -30.53
N ASN A 88 36.18 -2.01 -30.90
CA ASN A 88 36.82 -3.14 -31.58
C ASN A 88 37.12 -2.85 -33.06
N GLU A 89 36.26 -2.07 -33.73
CA GLU A 89 36.45 -1.71 -35.14
C GLU A 89 37.64 -0.75 -35.36
N LYS A 90 37.86 0.19 -34.43
CA LYS A 90 39.03 1.10 -34.48
C LYS A 90 40.34 0.37 -34.17
N ALA A 91 40.33 -0.66 -33.33
CA ALA A 91 41.52 -1.46 -33.03
C ALA A 91 41.93 -2.36 -34.21
N GLN A 92 40.96 -2.91 -34.95
CA GLN A 92 41.25 -3.75 -36.12
C GLN A 92 41.74 -2.96 -37.34
N LYS A 93 41.24 -1.74 -37.58
CA LYS A 93 41.75 -0.88 -38.68
C LYS A 93 43.20 -0.45 -38.48
N ARG A 94 43.66 -0.22 -37.24
CA ARG A 94 45.07 0.15 -36.95
C ARG A 94 46.06 -1.02 -37.09
N ARG A 95 45.59 -2.28 -37.09
CA ARG A 95 46.43 -3.47 -37.27
C ARG A 95 46.61 -3.91 -38.73
N LYS A 96 45.81 -3.38 -39.66
CA LYS A 96 45.89 -3.71 -41.10
C LYS A 96 46.65 -2.68 -41.94
N SER A 97 47.21 -1.64 -41.32
CA SER A 97 47.95 -0.57 -42.02
C SER A 97 49.38 -0.42 -41.50
N LYS A 98 49.99 -1.50 -40.99
CA LYS A 98 51.41 -1.56 -40.66
C LYS A 98 52.03 -2.78 -41.33
#